data_AF-A0A847KYX7-F1
#
_entry.id   AF-A0A847KYX7-F1
#
_cell.length_a   1.000
_cell.length_b   1.000
_cell.length_c   1.000
_cell.angle_alpha   90.00
_cell.angle_beta   90.00
_cell.angle_gamma   90.00
#
_symmetry.space_group_name_H-M   'P 1'
#
loop_
_entity.id
_entity.type
_entity.pdbx_description
1 polymer ?
#
loop_
_entity_poly.entity_id
_entity_poly.type
_entity_poly.pdbx_seq_one_letter_code
_entity_poly.pdbx_strand_id
1 'polypeptide(L)' 'MQRDKKKRKLSRTQVICIILLWAAFMFIIFTSAKEINGPTILSIVIASLLIWIPIYKNAKKEKKH' A
#
# COMPACT_ATOMS: atom_id res chain seq x y z
N MET A 1 -16.32 22.80 4.09
CA MET A 1 -16.09 21.37 3.72
C MET A 1 -14.59 21.09 3.78
N GLN A 2 -14.05 21.03 4.99
CA GLN A 2 -12.60 20.95 5.20
C GLN A 2 -12.19 19.48 5.27
N ARG A 3 -11.51 18.97 4.23
CA ARG A 3 -10.84 17.67 4.32
C ARG A 3 -9.59 17.85 5.18
N ASP A 4 -9.78 17.74 6.50
CA ASP A 4 -8.74 17.83 7.49
C ASP A 4 -7.57 16.90 7.15
N LYS A 5 -6.48 17.52 6.70
CA LYS A 5 -5.14 16.95 6.60
C LYS A 5 -4.62 16.66 8.01
N LYS A 6 -5.22 15.70 8.72
CA LYS A 6 -4.56 15.10 9.90
C LYS A 6 -3.34 14.37 9.35
N LYS A 7 -2.16 15.00 9.43
CA LYS A 7 -0.85 14.35 9.33
C LYS A 7 -0.71 13.37 10.50
N ARG A 8 -1.55 12.32 10.52
CA ARG A 8 -1.42 11.20 11.45
C ARG A 8 -0.08 10.56 11.12
N LYS A 9 0.83 10.55 12.09
CA LYS A 9 1.99 9.65 12.06
C LYS A 9 1.40 8.25 11.79
N LEU A 10 1.65 7.73 10.60
CA LEU A 10 1.14 6.46 10.14
C LEU A 10 1.73 5.40 11.07
N SER A 11 0.94 4.95 12.05
CA SER A 11 1.37 4.00 13.07
C SER A 11 1.72 2.67 12.39
N ARG A 12 2.65 1.89 12.95
CA ARG A 12 3.10 0.61 12.34
C ARG A 12 1.91 -0.28 11.98
N THR A 13 0.88 -0.32 12.84
CA THR A 13 -0.37 -1.05 12.61
C THR A 13 -1.13 -0.58 11.37
N GLN A 14 -1.10 0.72 11.07
CA GLN A 14 -1.79 1.29 9.92
C GLN A 14 -1.10 0.90 8.61
N VAL A 15 0.23 0.80 8.60
CA VAL A 15 1.00 0.24 7.47
C VAL A 15 0.65 -1.24 7.28
N ILE A 16 0.64 -2.01 8.37
CA ILE A 16 0.31 -3.45 8.33
C ILE A 16 -1.12 -3.66 7.80
N CYS A 17 -2.10 -2.88 8.27
CA CYS A 17 -3.47 -2.89 7.74
C CYS A 17 -3.52 -2.60 6.23
N ILE A 18 -2.77 -1.60 5.75
CA ILE A 18 -2.73 -1.28 4.31
C ILE A 18 -2.12 -2.43 3.51
N ILE A 19 -1.04 -3.06 3.99
CA ILE A 19 -0.42 -4.23 3.33
C ILE A 19 -1.41 -5.41 3.31
N LEU A 20 -2.13 -5.67 4.40
CA LEU A 20 -3.13 -6.74 4.47
C LEU A 20 -4.26 -6.52 3.47
N LEU A 21 -4.83 -5.31 3.45
CA LEU A 21 -5.87 -4.94 2.47
C LEU A 21 -5.34 -5.04 1.04
N TRP A 22 -4.09 -4.66 0.80
CA TRP A 22 -3.44 -4.75 -0.49
C TRP A 22 -3.34 -6.19 -0.99
N ALA A 23 -2.91 -7.12 -0.13
CA ALA A 23 -2.81 -8.53 -0.48
C ALA A 23 -4.18 -9.11 -0.84
N ALA A 24 -5.23 -8.76 -0.09
CA ALA A 24 -6.61 -9.14 -0.42
C ALA A 24 -7.06 -8.58 -1.77
N PHE A 25 -6.70 -7.33 -2.08
CA PHE A 25 -6.99 -6.71 -3.36
C PHE A 25 -6.25 -7.40 -4.52
N MET A 26 -4.98 -7.76 -4.34
CA MET A 26 -4.20 -8.52 -5.33
C MET A 26 -4.84 -9.87 -5.65
N PHE A 27 -5.36 -10.55 -4.63
CA PHE A 27 -6.03 -11.84 -4.81
C PHE A 27 -7.30 -11.72 -5.67
N ILE A 28 -8.12 -10.70 -5.41
CA ILE A 28 -9.33 -10.42 -6.21
C ILE A 28 -8.94 -10.10 -7.65
N ILE A 29 -7.97 -9.21 -7.86
CA ILE A 29 -7.50 -8.84 -9.19
C ILE A 29 -6.93 -10.06 -9.93
N PHE A 30 -6.10 -10.87 -9.27
CA PHE A 30 -5.51 -12.07 -9.84
C PHE A 30 -6.58 -13.08 -10.27
N THR A 31 -7.61 -13.25 -9.45
CA THR A 31 -8.74 -14.15 -9.76
C THR A 31 -9.62 -13.59 -10.89
N SER A 32 -9.76 -12.26 -10.99
CA SER A 32 -10.51 -11.58 -12.05
C SER A 32 -9.72 -11.38 -13.34
N ALA A 33 -8.39 -11.48 -13.33
CA ALA A 33 -7.50 -11.21 -14.47
C ALA A 33 -7.39 -12.36 -15.48
N LYS A 34 -8.50 -13.05 -15.73
CA LYS A 34 -8.60 -14.09 -16.77
C LYS A 34 -8.52 -13.51 -18.20
N GLU A 35 -8.71 -12.20 -18.32
CA GLU A 35 -8.42 -11.38 -19.48
C GLU A 35 -7.20 -10.50 -19.13
N ILE A 36 -6.13 -10.55 -19.92
CA ILE A 36 -4.86 -9.86 -19.64
C ILE A 36 -5.05 -8.33 -19.72
N ASN A 37 -5.52 -7.73 -18.62
CA ASN A 37 -5.72 -6.30 -18.48
C ASN A 37 -4.43 -5.63 -17.97
N GLY A 38 -3.46 -5.46 -18.88
CA GLY A 38 -2.19 -4.77 -18.63
C GLY A 38 -2.28 -3.40 -17.91
N PRO A 39 -3.30 -2.55 -18.19
CA PRO A 39 -3.43 -1.25 -17.53
C PRO A 39 -3.72 -1.33 -16.02
N THR A 40 -4.51 -2.32 -15.60
CA THR A 40 -4.90 -2.51 -14.19
C THR A 40 -3.69 -2.91 -13.35
N ILE A 41 -2.88 -3.83 -13.88
CA ILE A 41 -1.63 -4.29 -13.24
C ILE A 41 -0.67 -3.11 -13.09
N LEU A 42 -0.56 -2.26 -14.11
CA LEU A 42 0.33 -1.09 -14.07
C LEU A 42 -0.08 -0.10 -12.97
N SER A 43 -1.37 0.23 -12.87
CA SER A 43 -1.91 1.10 -11.79
C SER A 43 -1.62 0.55 -10.41
N ILE A 44 -1.74 -0.76 -10.24
CA ILE A 44 -1.41 -1.47 -9.01
C ILE A 44 0.07 -1.34 -8.68
N VAL A 45 0.97 -1.59 -9.64
CA VAL A 45 2.43 -1.50 -9.42
C VAL A 45 2.84 -0.09 -9.02
N ILE A 46 2.25 0.94 -9.64
CA ILE A 46 2.50 2.35 -9.28
C ILE A 46 2.05 2.63 -7.84
N ALA A 47 0.87 2.16 -7.47
CA ALA A 47 0.38 2.35 -6.11
C ALA A 47 1.21 1.55 -5.08
N SER A 48 1.76 0.37 -5.43
CA SER A 48 2.72 -0.42 -4.62
C SER A 48 3.99 0.38 -4.33
N LEU A 49 4.58 0.99 -5.36
CA LEU A 49 5.78 1.82 -5.24
C LEU A 49 5.56 3.01 -4.29
N LEU A 50 4.37 3.61 -4.32
CA LEU A 50 4.00 4.73 -3.45
C LEU A 50 3.87 4.33 -1.98
N ILE A 51 3.25 3.17 -1.68
CA ILE A 51 3.17 2.63 -0.32
C ILE A 51 4.49 2.03 0.19
N TRP A 52 5.44 1.72 -0.69
CA TRP A 52 6.76 1.23 -0.33
C TRP A 52 7.60 2.28 0.42
N ILE A 53 7.49 3.55 0.03
CA ILE A 53 8.23 4.68 0.63
C ILE A 53 8.06 4.76 2.16
N PRO A 54 6.82 4.76 2.73
CA PRO A 54 6.64 4.79 4.18
C PRO A 54 7.10 3.51 4.89
N ILE A 55 7.06 2.34 4.23
CA ILE A 55 7.57 1.07 4.80
C ILE A 55 9.07 1.16 5.04
N TYR A 56 9.84 1.60 4.03
CA TYR A 56 11.30 1.74 4.13
C TYR A 56 11.72 2.73 5.21
N LYS A 57 10.98 3.85 5.29
CA LYS A 57 11.22 4.87 6.31
C LYS A 57 10.95 4.38 7.72
N ASN A 58 9.99 3.46 7.91
CA ASN A 58 9.71 2.84 9.21
C ASN A 58 10.69 1.71 9.54
N ALA A 59 11.09 0.87 8.58
CA ALA A 59 12.08 -0.19 8.78
C ALA A 59 13.45 0.35 9.22
N LYS A 60 13.87 1.50 8.66
CA LYS A 60 15.15 2.13 9.04
C LYS A 60 15.16 2.67 10.48
N LYS A 61 14.00 2.92 11.10
CA LYS A 61 13.91 3.40 12.48
C LYS A 61 14.04 2.31 13.53
N GLU A 62 13.78 1.06 13.16
CA GLU A 62 13.88 -0.08 14.08
C GLU A 62 15.33 -0.51 14.32
N LYS A 63 16.20 -0.43 13.30
CA LYS A 63 17.62 -0.77 13.42
C LYS A 63 18.47 0.24 14.22
N LYS A 64 17.83 1.23 14.86
CA LYS A 64 18.49 2.26 15.65
C LYS A 64 18.22 2.13 17.16
N HIS A 65 17.59 1.04 17.58
CA HIS A 65 17.49 0.65 18.99
C HIS A 65 18.34 -0.61 19.21
#